data_AF-A0A5E4GHD6-F1
#
_entry.id   AF-A0A5E4GHD6-F1
#
_cell.length_a   1.000
_cell.length_b   1.000
_cell.length_c   1.000
_cell.angle_alpha   90.00
_cell.angle_beta   90.00
_cell.angle_gamma   90.00
#
_symmetry.space_group_name_H-M   'P 1'
#
loop_
_entity.id
_entity.type
_entity.pdbx_description
1 polymer ?
#
loop_
_entity_poly.entity_id
_entity_poly.type
_entity_poly.pdbx_seq_one_letter_code
_entity_poly.pdbx_strand_id
1 'polypeptide(L)' 'SIFGTLLNIPGKTKDGVAAREDLVKLGVRIGLAPQVGENRTFLSPSMGALNKKEKISMCKALMGIKVPEGYSSNIRNV' A
#
# COMPACT_ATOMS: atom_id res chain seq x y z
N SER A 1 -6.00 0.27 4.10
CA SER A 1 -6.76 -0.65 3.22
C SER A 1 -5.77 -1.39 2.33
N ILE A 2 -6.10 -2.59 1.84
CA ILE A 2 -5.26 -3.34 0.88
C ILE A 2 -5.00 -2.49 -0.36
N PHE A 3 -6.03 -1.83 -0.91
CA PHE A 3 -5.89 -0.91 -2.04
C PHE A 3 -4.92 0.24 -1.77
N GLY A 4 -5.00 0.83 -0.56
CA GLY A 4 -4.08 1.89 -0.15
C GLY A 4 -2.63 1.43 -0.11
N THR A 5 -2.37 0.18 0.28
CA THR A 5 -1.03 -0.41 0.27
C THR A 5 -0.53 -0.69 -1.15
N LEU A 6 -1.34 -1.36 -1.99
CA LEU A 6 -0.99 -1.69 -3.37
C LEU A 6 -0.74 -0.43 -4.22
N LEU A 7 -1.54 0.62 -4.01
CA LEU A 7 -1.42 1.90 -4.70
C LEU A 7 -0.40 2.86 -4.06
N ASN A 8 0.15 2.51 -2.90
CA ASN A 8 1.03 3.36 -2.09
C ASN A 8 0.44 4.75 -1.82
N ILE A 9 -0.79 4.80 -1.29
CA ILE A 9 -1.51 6.04 -0.99
C ILE A 9 -1.17 6.49 0.44
N PRO A 10 -0.57 7.68 0.62
CA PRO A 10 -0.25 8.22 1.94
C PRO A 10 -1.50 8.26 2.84
N GLY A 11 -1.36 7.85 4.10
CA GLY A 11 -2.45 7.83 5.08
C GLY A 11 -3.47 6.69 4.92
N LYS A 12 -3.45 5.93 3.82
CA LYS A 12 -4.35 4.77 3.60
C LYS A 12 -3.62 3.43 3.49
N THR A 13 -2.30 3.46 3.35
CA THR A 13 -1.44 2.27 3.38
C THR A 13 -1.45 1.60 4.76
N LYS A 14 -1.40 0.27 4.78
CA LYS A 14 -1.14 -0.52 5.99
C LYS A 14 0.35 -0.86 6.15
N ASP A 15 1.17 -0.57 5.15
CA ASP A 15 2.63 -0.70 5.20
C ASP A 15 3.24 0.60 5.77
N GLY A 16 3.02 0.83 7.06
CA GLY A 16 3.58 1.96 7.81
C GLY A 16 4.85 1.60 8.57
N VAL A 17 5.43 2.59 9.27
CA VAL A 17 6.67 2.42 10.07
C VAL A 17 6.52 1.30 11.09
N ALA A 18 5.47 1.35 11.93
CA ALA A 18 5.23 0.32 12.96
C ALA A 18 5.11 -1.09 12.37
N ALA A 19 4.41 -1.25 11.25
CA ALA A 19 4.26 -2.54 10.59
C ALA A 19 5.62 -3.10 10.12
N ARG A 20 6.53 -2.24 9.65
CA ARG A 20 7.88 -2.65 9.24
C ARG A 20 8.80 -2.94 10.41
N GLU A 21 8.68 -2.19 11.49
CA GLU A 21 9.39 -2.51 12.74
C GLU A 21 8.98 -3.88 13.27
N ASP A 22 7.69 -4.20 13.24
CA ASP A 22 7.19 -5.51 13.66
C ASP A 22 7.69 -6.63 12.75
N LEU A 23 7.74 -6.41 11.43
CA LEU A 23 8.36 -7.36 10.49
C LEU A 23 9.84 -7.61 10.84
N VAL A 24 10.60 -6.54 11.13
CA VAL A 24 12.01 -6.65 11.54
C VAL A 24 12.16 -7.39 12.86
N LYS A 25 11.32 -7.10 13.87
CA LYS A 25 11.32 -7.81 15.16
C LYS A 25 11.05 -9.31 14.99
N LEU A 26 10.19 -9.67 14.04
CA LEU A 26 9.89 -11.06 13.70
C LEU A 26 10.99 -11.72 12.83
N GLY A 27 12.04 -10.99 12.46
CA GLY A 27 13.12 -11.51 11.60
C GLY A 27 12.70 -11.67 10.13
N VAL A 28 11.60 -11.06 9.70
CA VAL A 28 11.02 -11.20 8.37
C VAL A 28 11.19 -9.90 7.58
N ARG A 29 11.54 -9.98 6.30
CA ARG A 29 11.71 -8.81 5.40
C ARG A 29 12.58 -7.70 5.99
N ILE A 30 13.68 -8.08 6.65
CA ILE A 30 14.63 -7.15 7.32
C ILE A 30 15.12 -6.04 6.38
N GLY A 31 15.25 -6.32 5.08
CA GLY A 31 15.62 -5.32 4.06
C GLY A 31 14.59 -4.21 3.81
N LEU A 32 13.39 -4.28 4.41
CA LEU A 32 12.38 -3.22 4.38
C LEU A 32 12.36 -2.36 5.64
N ALA A 33 13.35 -2.52 6.53
CA ALA A 33 13.46 -1.76 7.76
C ALA A 33 13.32 -0.24 7.50
N PRO A 34 12.58 0.49 8.36
CA PRO A 34 12.51 1.94 8.28
C PRO A 34 13.91 2.56 8.39
N GLN A 35 14.24 3.51 7.52
CA GLN A 35 15.48 4.25 7.59
C GLN A 35 15.23 5.57 8.33
N VAL A 36 15.69 5.65 9.57
CA VAL A 36 15.57 6.86 10.38
C VAL A 36 16.69 7.83 9.94
N GLY A 37 16.31 8.90 9.24
CA GLY A 37 17.20 10.04 9.00
C GLY A 37 17.04 11.11 10.08
N GLU A 38 17.90 12.14 10.09
CA GLU A 38 17.90 13.21 11.11
C GLU A 38 16.54 13.89 11.30
N ASN A 39 15.80 14.15 10.21
CA ASN A 39 14.53 14.89 10.27
C ASN A 39 13.31 14.08 9.78
N ARG A 40 13.52 12.93 9.11
CA ARG A 40 12.45 12.14 8.50
C ARG A 40 12.81 10.66 8.47
N THR A 41 11.81 9.83 8.75
CA THR A 41 11.89 8.39 8.52
C THR A 41 11.52 8.09 7.07
N PHE A 42 12.44 7.46 6.33
CA PHE A 42 12.22 7.03 4.96
C PHE A 42 11.80 5.56 4.94
N LEU A 43 10.72 5.29 4.20
CA LEU A 43 10.29 3.94 3.88
C LEU A 43 10.51 3.72 2.38
N SER A 44 11.29 2.70 2.03
CA SER A 44 11.31 2.18 0.66
C SER A 44 9.87 1.79 0.24
N PRO A 45 9.51 1.81 -1.05
CA PRO A 45 8.21 1.30 -1.48
C PRO A 45 7.96 -0.13 -0.99
N SER A 46 6.71 -0.46 -0.65
CA SER A 46 6.33 -1.82 -0.27
C SER A 46 6.76 -2.83 -1.34
N MET A 47 7.22 -4.02 -0.94
CA MET A 47 7.52 -5.11 -1.90
C MET A 47 6.30 -5.50 -2.77
N GLY A 48 5.07 -5.18 -2.32
CA GLY A 48 3.83 -5.39 -3.08
C GLY A 48 3.24 -4.13 -3.69
N ALA A 49 3.96 -3.00 -3.73
CA ALA A 49 3.47 -1.79 -4.37
C ALA A 49 3.47 -1.96 -5.89
N LEU A 50 2.33 -1.71 -6.52
CA LEU A 50 2.18 -1.80 -7.96
C LEU A 50 3.01 -0.70 -8.63
N ASN A 51 3.63 -1.03 -9.77
CA ASN A 51 4.25 -0.02 -10.62
C ASN A 51 3.19 0.83 -11.35
N LYS A 52 3.58 1.92 -12.01
CA LYS A 52 2.62 2.84 -12.66
C LYS A 52 1.70 2.15 -13.67
N LYS A 53 2.22 1.21 -14.47
CA LYS A 53 1.43 0.48 -15.48
C LYS A 53 0.42 -0.44 -14.80
N GLU A 54 0.86 -1.17 -13.77
CA GLU A 54 0.00 -2.04 -12.97
C GLU A 54 -1.09 -1.28 -12.23
N LYS A 55 -0.77 -0.11 -11.64
CA LYS A 55 -1.77 0.76 -11.00
C LYS A 55 -2.86 1.17 -12.01
N ILE A 56 -2.47 1.59 -13.20
CA ILE A 56 -3.42 1.95 -14.27
C ILE A 56 -4.27 0.75 -14.68
N SER A 57 -3.63 -0.41 -14.89
CA SER A 57 -4.33 -1.65 -15.27
C SER A 57 -5.36 -2.06 -14.23
N MET A 58 -4.98 -2.06 -12.94
CA MET A 58 -5.87 -2.40 -11.83
C MET A 58 -7.05 -1.43 -11.75
N CYS A 59 -6.82 -0.11 -11.82
CA CYS A 59 -7.91 0.87 -11.78
C CYS A 59 -8.87 0.72 -12.97
N LYS A 60 -8.36 0.44 -14.18
CA LYS A 60 -9.19 0.16 -15.36
C LYS A 60 -10.04 -1.10 -15.17
N ALA A 61 -9.44 -2.17 -14.65
CA ALA A 61 -10.16 -3.41 -14.36
C ALA A 61 -11.30 -3.15 -13.35
N LEU A 62 -11.02 -2.45 -12.25
CA LEU A 62 -12.03 -2.11 -11.24
C LEU A 62 -13.16 -1.24 -11.78
N MET A 63 -12.88 -0.30 -12.69
CA MET A 63 -13.93 0.49 -13.34
C MET A 63 -14.85 -0.34 -14.24
N GLY A 64 -14.35 -1.45 -14.79
CA GLY A 64 -15.13 -2.33 -15.67
C GLY A 64 -15.96 -3.38 -14.94
N ILE A 65 -15.71 -3.62 -13.65
CA ILE A 65 -16.44 -4.63 -12.86
C ILE A 65 -17.80 -4.06 -12.47
N LYS A 66 -18.86 -4.82 -12.76
CA LYS A 66 -20.20 -4.61 -12.19
C LYS A 66 -20.34 -5.46 -10.94
N VAL A 67 -20.76 -4.84 -9.84
CA VAL A 67 -21.07 -5.53 -8.58
C VAL A 67 -22.49 -5.17 -8.13
N PRO A 68 -23.13 -6.01 -7.30
CA PRO A 68 -24.37 -5.64 -6.63
C PRO A 68 -24.19 -4.37 -5.78
N GLU A 69 -25.27 -3.63 -5.62
CA GLU A 69 -25.27 -2.43 -4.78
C GLU A 69 -24.86 -2.77 -3.33
N GLY A 70 -24.05 -1.91 -2.72
CA GLY A 70 -23.52 -2.10 -1.37
C GLY A 70 -22.33 -3.07 -1.26
N TYR A 71 -21.95 -3.79 -2.31
CA TYR A 71 -20.87 -4.78 -2.24
C TYR A 71 -19.46 -4.18 -2.35
N SER A 72 -19.33 -3.00 -2.97
CA SER A 72 -18.04 -2.31 -3.13
C SER A 72 -18.03 -0.96 -2.45
N SER A 73 -16.87 -0.58 -1.90
CA SER A 73 -16.61 0.80 -1.47
C SER A 73 -16.52 1.76 -2.66
N ASN A 74 -16.85 3.03 -2.44
CA ASN A 74 -16.68 4.07 -3.45
C ASN A 74 -15.19 4.33 -3.72
N ILE A 75 -14.72 3.97 -4.93
CA ILE A 75 -13.32 4.11 -5.33
C ILE A 75 -12.85 5.56 -5.39
N ARG A 76 -13.76 6.53 -5.54
CA ARG A 76 -13.41 7.97 -5.46
C ARG A 76 -12.91 8.38 -4.08
N ASN A 77 -13.23 7.60 -3.05
CA ASN A 77 -12.83 7.84 -1.68
C ASN A 77 -11.54 7.09 -1.31
N VAL A 78 -10.91 6.38 -2.27
CA VAL A 78 -9.62 5.69 -2.11
C VAL A 78 -8.48 6.64 -2.45
#